data_AF-A0A6P5XCW4-F1
#
_entry.id   AF-A0A6P5XCW4-F1
#
_cell.length_a   1.000
_cell.length_b   1.000
_cell.length_c   1.000
_cell.angle_alpha   90.00
_cell.angle_beta   90.00
_cell.angle_gamma   90.00
#
_symmetry.space_group_name_H-M   'P 1'
#
loop_
_entity.id
_entity.type
_entity.pdbx_description
1 polymer ?
#
loop_
_entity_poly.entity_id
_entity_poly.type
_entity_poly.pdbx_seq_one_letter_code
_entity_poly.pdbx_strand_id
1 'polypeptide(L)'
;MGTLLPFVGMVMVILAQVSSMVITKAAMSNGVNKYVLIVYSNALSSLVLLPCSFIFHRSVHLPSTSSNLYRLIFLLALIGCVGQLCGYAGIQYSSPATATAMLNLVPAFTFILAIIFRMEQLEWRSTSSQAKFLGTVISITGAFVVTFYKGPIILSTQSLVVLPHQLLFSPQLNWVLGGLLLAAEAFINSAWYIIQAIVAITFRISLCSWCLWKAGPLYVSMFKPLAIIFAAVMGIVFLGDVLCLGSVIGAIIIVTGFYAVLWGKAKEEKMGEESGVESLESSSQKVPLLQNRIEGTRSSV
;
A
#
# COMPACT_ATOMS: atom_id res chain seq x y z
N MET A 1 -6.90 14.61 -19.14
CA MET A 1 -7.08 14.72 -17.66
C MET A 1 -6.33 13.66 -16.84
N GLY A 2 -5.84 12.54 -17.40
CA GLY A 2 -5.25 11.43 -16.63
C GLY A 2 -3.92 11.67 -15.89
N THR A 3 -3.13 12.69 -16.24
CA THR A 3 -1.86 13.03 -15.57
C THR A 3 -2.01 14.09 -14.47
N LEU A 4 -3.12 14.84 -14.47
CA LEU A 4 -3.36 15.90 -13.50
C LEU A 4 -3.79 15.33 -12.14
N LEU A 5 -4.61 14.29 -12.14
CA LEU A 5 -5.11 13.67 -10.90
C LEU A 5 -3.98 13.14 -9.98
N PRO A 6 -3.00 12.35 -10.46
CA PRO A 6 -1.89 11.94 -9.61
C PRO A 6 -1.01 13.12 -9.19
N PHE A 7 -0.82 14.12 -10.05
CA PHE A 7 -0.06 15.32 -9.71
C PHE A 7 -0.73 16.11 -8.56
N VAL A 8 -2.04 16.41 -8.69
CA VAL A 8 -2.82 17.10 -7.66
C VAL A 8 -2.85 16.29 -6.37
N GLY A 9 -3.04 14.97 -6.46
CA GLY A 9 -2.98 14.08 -5.30
C GLY A 9 -1.65 14.17 -4.56
N MET A 10 -0.52 14.14 -5.29
CA MET A 10 0.81 14.29 -4.69
C MET A 10 1.02 15.66 -4.06
N VAL A 11 0.56 16.74 -4.69
CA VAL A 11 0.63 18.09 -4.10
C VAL A 11 -0.16 18.17 -2.80
N MET A 12 -1.38 17.62 -2.76
CA MET A 12 -2.20 17.58 -1.54
C MET A 12 -1.52 16.77 -0.43
N VAL A 13 -0.89 15.64 -0.75
CA VAL A 13 -0.13 14.83 0.22
C VAL A 13 1.05 15.62 0.78
N ILE A 14 1.82 16.29 -0.07
CA ILE A 14 2.97 17.11 0.36
C ILE A 14 2.52 18.25 1.27
N LEU A 15 1.43 18.95 0.90
CA LEU A 15 0.87 20.03 1.70
C LEU A 15 0.40 19.53 3.08
N ALA A 16 -0.31 18.40 3.12
CA ALA A 16 -0.74 17.78 4.37
C ALA A 16 0.46 17.34 5.24
N GLN A 17 1.49 16.76 4.61
CA GLN A 17 2.71 16.32 5.29
C GLN A 17 3.46 17.51 5.92
N VAL A 18 3.71 18.58 5.15
CA VAL A 18 4.42 19.77 5.67
C VAL A 18 3.59 20.45 6.76
N SER A 19 2.27 20.56 6.60
CA SER A 19 1.37 21.12 7.61
C SER A 19 1.44 20.33 8.92
N SER A 20 1.45 19.00 8.83
CA SER A 20 1.59 18.11 9.99
C SER A 20 2.90 18.36 10.75
N MET A 21 4.02 18.57 10.05
CA MET A 21 5.31 18.88 10.68
C MET A 21 5.30 20.21 11.43
N VAL A 22 4.69 21.26 10.84
CA VAL A 22 4.57 22.58 11.46
C VAL A 22 3.69 22.51 12.71
N ILE A 23 2.53 21.86 12.63
CA ILE A 23 1.63 21.66 13.78
C ILE A 23 2.33 20.87 14.89
N THR A 24 3.03 19.79 14.55
CA THR A 24 3.77 18.97 15.52
C THR A 24 4.86 19.79 16.19
N LYS A 25 5.60 20.61 15.44
CA LYS A 25 6.61 21.52 16.02
C LYS A 25 5.99 22.54 16.96
N ALA A 26 4.87 23.15 16.56
CA ALA A 26 4.16 24.13 17.38
C ALA A 26 3.61 23.52 18.68
N ALA A 27 3.06 22.31 18.61
CA ALA A 27 2.60 21.58 19.79
C ALA A 27 3.77 21.26 20.74
N MET A 28 4.90 20.79 20.22
CA MET A 28 6.08 20.51 21.04
C MET A 28 6.72 21.76 21.64
N SER A 29 6.71 22.90 20.95
CA SER A 29 7.19 24.17 21.51
C SER A 29 6.30 24.67 22.65
N ASN A 30 5.01 24.32 22.64
CA ASN A 30 4.08 24.59 23.74
C ASN A 30 4.19 23.56 24.89
N GLY A 31 5.20 22.70 24.89
CA GLY A 31 5.46 21.73 25.96
C GLY A 31 4.76 20.38 25.81
N VAL A 32 4.05 20.13 24.70
CA VAL A 32 3.42 18.81 24.45
C VAL A 32 4.50 17.76 24.20
N ASN A 33 4.42 16.64 24.92
CA ASN A 33 5.39 15.55 24.78
C ASN A 33 5.19 14.79 23.45
N LYS A 34 6.29 14.53 22.72
CA LYS A 34 6.30 13.76 21.46
C LYS A 34 5.66 12.38 21.57
N TYR A 35 5.83 11.67 22.68
CA TYR A 35 5.23 10.34 22.86
C TYR A 35 3.71 10.41 22.93
N VAL A 36 3.20 11.46 23.58
CA VAL A 36 1.77 11.74 23.66
C VAL A 36 1.24 12.00 22.24
N LEU A 37 1.90 12.86 21.47
CA LEU A 37 1.50 13.12 20.08
C LEU A 37 1.44 11.84 19.22
N ILE A 38 2.44 10.95 19.32
CA ILE A 38 2.46 9.69 18.55
C ILE A 38 1.27 8.80 18.94
N VAL A 39 1.07 8.58 20.24
CA VAL A 39 0.01 7.69 20.74
C VAL A 39 -1.36 8.22 20.33
N TYR A 40 -1.63 9.52 20.55
CA TYR A 40 -2.93 10.11 20.21
C TYR A 40 -3.17 10.16 18.69
N SER A 41 -2.15 10.47 17.88
CA SER A 41 -2.30 10.51 16.42
C SER A 41 -2.59 9.13 15.84
N ASN A 42 -1.89 8.09 16.31
CA ASN A 42 -2.11 6.71 15.88
C ASN A 42 -3.43 6.15 16.41
N ALA A 43 -3.81 6.47 17.65
CA ALA A 43 -5.11 6.10 18.21
C ALA A 43 -6.26 6.75 17.44
N LEU A 44 -6.17 8.05 17.14
CA LEU A 44 -7.15 8.77 16.34
C LEU A 44 -7.25 8.19 14.93
N SER A 45 -6.11 7.91 14.29
CA SER A 45 -6.08 7.28 12.96
C SER A 45 -6.78 5.92 12.98
N SER A 46 -6.53 5.09 13.99
CA SER A 46 -7.22 3.81 14.18
C SER A 46 -8.72 4.01 14.41
N LEU A 47 -9.10 4.94 15.28
CA LEU A 47 -10.50 5.26 15.61
C LEU A 47 -11.30 5.72 14.40
N VAL A 48 -10.67 6.44 13.46
CA VAL A 48 -11.33 6.91 12.23
C VAL A 48 -11.33 5.81 11.16
N LEU A 49 -10.18 5.16 10.91
CA LEU A 49 -10.03 4.19 9.82
C LEU A 49 -10.80 2.89 10.09
N LEU A 50 -10.88 2.43 11.34
CA LEU A 50 -11.55 1.18 11.70
C LEU A 50 -13.04 1.20 11.36
N PRO A 51 -13.86 2.17 11.81
CA PRO A 51 -15.28 2.24 11.43
C PRO A 51 -15.47 2.54 9.94
N CYS A 52 -14.62 3.36 9.32
CA CYS A 52 -14.66 3.56 7.87
C CYS A 52 -14.44 2.24 7.11
N SER A 53 -13.54 1.39 7.58
CA SER A 53 -13.32 0.05 7.03
C SER A 53 -14.60 -0.80 7.10
N PHE A 54 -15.31 -0.80 8.24
CA PHE A 54 -16.56 -1.54 8.39
C PHE A 54 -17.71 -0.98 7.55
N ILE A 55 -17.80 0.34 7.37
CA ILE A 55 -18.90 0.98 6.61
C ILE A 55 -18.69 0.79 5.10
N PHE A 56 -17.48 1.00 4.59
CA PHE A 56 -17.20 0.94 3.15
C PHE A 56 -16.89 -0.47 2.64
N HIS A 57 -16.47 -1.41 3.50
CA HIS A 57 -16.06 -2.78 3.11
C HIS A 57 -16.83 -3.87 3.87
N ARG A 58 -18.15 -3.66 4.06
CA ARG A 58 -19.04 -4.61 4.73
C ARG A 58 -19.32 -5.85 3.87
N SER A 59 -18.42 -6.83 3.90
CA SER A 59 -18.60 -8.26 3.49
C SER A 59 -17.77 -8.74 2.30
N VAL A 60 -16.45 -8.52 2.31
CA VAL A 60 -15.55 -9.42 1.56
C VAL A 60 -14.94 -10.37 2.58
N HIS A 61 -15.27 -11.66 2.47
CA HIS A 61 -14.62 -12.71 3.24
C HIS A 61 -13.15 -12.73 2.78
N LEU A 62 -12.24 -12.09 3.52
CA LEU A 62 -10.83 -12.07 3.12
C LEU A 62 -10.31 -13.51 3.05
N PRO A 63 -9.47 -13.85 2.07
CA PRO A 63 -8.78 -15.13 2.06
C PRO A 63 -8.14 -15.40 3.41
N SER A 64 -8.06 -16.68 3.78
CA SER A 64 -7.23 -17.14 4.89
C SER A 64 -5.80 -16.65 4.67
N THR A 65 -5.48 -15.52 5.30
CA THR A 65 -4.21 -14.81 5.19
C THR A 65 -3.11 -15.68 5.76
N SER A 66 -2.02 -15.86 5.01
CA SER A 66 -0.84 -16.57 5.50
C SER A 66 -0.27 -15.86 6.74
N SER A 67 0.29 -16.63 7.68
CA SER A 67 0.98 -16.10 8.87
C SER A 67 2.12 -15.14 8.51
N ASN A 68 2.67 -15.26 7.29
CA ASN A 68 3.68 -14.37 6.74
C ASN A 68 3.16 -12.94 6.53
N LEU A 69 1.92 -12.78 6.07
CA LEU A 69 1.35 -11.45 5.81
C LEU A 69 1.18 -10.66 7.11
N TYR A 70 0.69 -11.29 8.18
CA TYR A 70 0.58 -10.64 9.49
C TYR A 70 1.94 -10.24 10.05
N ARG A 71 2.95 -11.09 9.91
CA ARG A 71 4.33 -10.75 10.32
C ARG A 71 4.87 -9.55 9.53
N LEU A 72 4.58 -9.46 8.23
CA LEU A 72 5.04 -8.36 7.40
C LEU A 72 4.28 -7.05 7.70
N ILE A 73 2.97 -7.11 7.96
CA ILE A 73 2.18 -5.95 8.41
C ILE A 73 2.65 -5.47 9.78
N PHE A 74 2.96 -6.38 10.70
CA PHE A 74 3.52 -6.03 12.01
C PHE A 74 4.90 -5.38 11.88
N LEU A 75 5.78 -5.96 11.05
CA LEU A 75 7.11 -5.40 10.80
C LEU A 75 7.01 -4.02 10.14
N LEU A 76 6.09 -3.86 9.18
CA LEU A 76 5.76 -2.57 8.59
C LEU A 76 5.43 -1.60 9.72
N ALA A 77 4.34 -1.82 10.47
CA ALA A 77 3.89 -0.95 11.57
C ALA A 77 5.00 -0.60 12.59
N LEU A 78 5.84 -1.57 12.97
CA LEU A 78 6.98 -1.35 13.87
C LEU A 78 7.97 -0.33 13.29
N ILE A 79 8.39 -0.53 12.03
CA ILE A 79 9.35 0.37 11.35
C ILE A 79 8.78 1.78 11.25
N GLY A 80 7.48 1.94 11.00
CA GLY A 80 6.84 3.26 10.88
C GLY A 80 6.74 3.97 12.22
N CYS A 81 6.46 3.22 13.30
CA CYS A 81 6.47 3.78 14.65
C CYS A 81 7.87 4.29 15.03
N VAL A 82 8.92 3.51 14.73
CA VAL A 82 10.31 3.92 14.95
C VAL A 82 10.67 5.15 14.09
N GLY A 83 10.23 5.17 12.83
CA GLY A 83 10.42 6.31 11.92
C GLY A 83 9.75 7.58 12.43
N GLN A 84 8.48 7.51 12.82
CA GLN A 84 7.73 8.64 13.41
C GLN A 84 8.39 9.17 14.68
N LEU A 85 8.86 8.29 15.57
CA LEU A 85 9.55 8.69 16.78
C LEU A 85 10.85 9.44 16.47
N CYS A 86 11.64 8.92 15.53
CA CYS A 86 12.88 9.54 15.07
C CYS A 86 12.61 10.91 14.44
N GLY A 87 11.58 11.00 13.59
CA GLY A 87 11.19 12.25 12.94
C GLY A 87 10.70 13.31 13.91
N TYR A 88 9.85 12.96 14.88
CA TYR A 88 9.40 13.93 15.90
C TYR A 88 10.54 14.39 16.80
N ALA A 89 11.45 13.49 17.18
CA ALA A 89 12.66 13.88 17.90
C ALA A 89 13.54 14.81 17.05
N GLY A 90 13.72 14.52 15.76
CA GLY A 90 14.46 15.35 14.82
C GLY A 90 13.86 16.75 14.67
N ILE A 91 12.55 16.84 14.48
CA ILE A 91 11.80 18.11 14.42
C ILE A 91 11.91 18.87 15.74
N GLN A 92 11.88 18.20 16.89
CA GLN A 92 12.01 18.83 18.20
C GLN A 92 13.33 19.59 18.33
N TYR A 93 14.45 18.98 17.94
CA TYR A 93 15.77 19.59 18.02
C TYR A 93 16.11 20.50 16.82
N SER A 94 15.35 20.42 15.73
CA SER A 94 15.57 21.19 14.49
C SER A 94 14.32 21.97 14.06
N SER A 95 14.05 22.08 12.76
CA SER A 95 12.92 22.81 12.19
C SER A 95 12.14 21.95 11.17
N PRO A 96 10.84 22.24 10.93
CA PRO A 96 10.07 21.62 9.85
C PRO A 96 10.70 21.79 8.46
N ALA A 97 11.36 22.92 8.21
CA ALA A 97 12.06 23.17 6.95
C ALA A 97 13.23 22.21 6.77
N THR A 98 14.03 21.99 7.82
CA THR A 98 15.12 21.01 7.83
C THR A 98 14.60 19.59 7.65
N ALA A 99 13.47 19.23 8.28
CA ALA A 99 12.83 17.93 8.07
C ALA A 99 12.41 17.71 6.61
N THR A 100 11.78 18.72 6.01
CA THR A 100 11.37 18.68 4.59
C THR A 100 12.59 18.53 3.66
N ALA A 101 13.68 19.24 3.94
CA ALA A 101 14.93 19.11 3.17
C ALA A 101 15.54 17.70 3.28
N MET A 102 15.55 17.10 4.48
CA MET A 102 16.07 15.75 4.70
C MET A 102 15.22 14.65 4.07
N LEU A 103 13.89 14.85 3.98
CA LEU A 103 13.03 13.87 3.31
C LEU A 103 13.24 13.80 1.79
N ASN A 104 13.90 14.79 1.17
CA ASN A 104 14.36 14.69 -0.22
C ASN A 104 15.46 13.63 -0.41
N LEU A 105 16.02 13.09 0.68
CA LEU A 105 16.93 11.95 0.66
C LEU A 105 16.20 10.61 0.46
N VAL A 106 14.89 10.55 0.72
CA VAL A 106 14.12 9.30 0.65
C VAL A 106 14.23 8.60 -0.71
N PRO A 107 14.07 9.27 -1.87
CA PRO A 107 14.23 8.59 -3.16
C PRO A 107 15.63 8.02 -3.37
N ALA A 108 16.66 8.72 -2.89
CA ALA A 108 18.04 8.29 -3.00
C ALA A 108 18.34 7.07 -2.12
N PHE A 109 17.92 7.09 -0.85
CA PHE A 109 18.03 5.94 0.04
C PHE A 109 17.21 4.75 -0.45
N THR A 110 16.02 4.99 -1.01
CA THR A 110 15.19 3.96 -1.61
C THR A 110 15.91 3.27 -2.77
N PHE A 111 16.58 4.04 -3.64
CA PHE A 111 17.37 3.50 -4.74
C PHE A 111 18.57 2.67 -4.24
N ILE A 112 19.30 3.16 -3.23
CA ILE A 112 20.42 2.42 -2.62
C ILE A 112 19.93 1.09 -2.01
N LEU A 113 18.84 1.11 -1.26
CA LEU A 113 18.23 -0.09 -0.68
C LEU A 113 17.75 -1.06 -1.77
N ALA A 114 17.16 -0.56 -2.86
CA ALA A 114 16.73 -1.38 -3.98
C ALA A 114 17.92 -2.11 -4.65
N ILE A 115 19.08 -1.47 -4.75
CA ILE A 115 20.32 -2.09 -5.23
C ILE A 115 20.80 -3.17 -4.24
N ILE A 116 20.88 -2.84 -2.94
CA ILE A 116 21.36 -3.77 -1.90
C ILE A 116 20.49 -5.02 -1.83
N PHE A 117 19.17 -4.86 -1.88
CA PHE A 117 18.22 -5.98 -1.89
C PHE A 117 18.08 -6.66 -3.26
N ARG A 118 18.88 -6.25 -4.26
CA ARG A 118 18.87 -6.78 -5.62
C ARG A 118 17.48 -6.73 -6.28
N MET A 119 16.67 -5.74 -5.89
CA MET A 119 15.35 -5.49 -6.49
C MET A 119 15.48 -4.80 -7.85
N GLU A 120 16.59 -4.11 -8.10
CA GLU A 120 16.89 -3.44 -9.37
C GLU A 120 18.23 -3.94 -9.92
N GLN A 121 18.23 -4.44 -11.17
CA GLN A 121 19.47 -4.82 -11.85
C GLN A 121 20.08 -3.56 -12.46
N LEU A 122 21.24 -3.14 -11.93
CA LEU A 122 22.00 -2.02 -12.48
C LEU A 122 22.63 -2.43 -13.82
N GLU A 123 21.94 -2.16 -14.91
CA GLU A 123 22.60 -2.01 -16.21
C GLU A 123 23.45 -0.72 -16.17
N TRP A 124 24.68 -0.82 -15.67
CA TRP A 124 25.63 0.29 -15.49
C TRP A 124 25.90 1.13 -16.76
N ARG A 125 25.52 0.61 -17.94
CA ARG A 125 25.67 1.26 -19.25
C ARG A 125 24.43 2.04 -19.73
N SER A 126 23.28 1.92 -19.05
CA SER A 126 22.09 2.67 -19.42
C SER A 126 22.22 4.13 -18.98
N THR A 127 22.12 5.05 -19.94
CA THR A 127 22.14 6.50 -19.68
C THR A 127 21.02 6.94 -18.73
N SER A 128 19.88 6.23 -18.74
CA SER A 128 18.77 6.45 -17.82
C SER A 128 19.13 6.09 -16.38
N SER A 129 19.78 4.94 -16.16
CA SER A 129 20.23 4.51 -14.83
C SER A 129 21.32 5.43 -14.27
N GLN A 130 22.24 5.89 -15.11
CA GLN A 130 23.26 6.87 -14.72
C GLN A 130 22.65 8.23 -14.37
N ALA A 131 21.67 8.72 -15.13
CA ALA A 131 20.97 9.97 -14.84
C ALA A 131 20.19 9.90 -13.52
N LYS A 132 19.52 8.76 -13.24
CA LYS A 132 18.84 8.54 -11.96
C LYS A 132 19.82 8.55 -10.79
N PHE A 133 20.95 7.84 -10.92
CA PHE A 133 21.98 7.84 -9.88
C PHE A 133 22.57 9.23 -9.66
N LEU A 134 22.97 9.93 -10.73
CA LEU A 134 23.53 11.28 -10.63
C LEU A 134 22.52 12.28 -10.05
N GLY A 135 21.25 12.20 -10.46
CA GLY A 135 20.16 12.99 -9.90
C GLY A 135 19.97 12.75 -8.41
N THR A 136 20.09 11.49 -7.94
CA THR A 136 20.05 11.19 -6.51
C THR A 136 21.23 11.78 -5.75
N VAL A 137 22.46 11.70 -6.28
CA VAL A 137 23.66 12.29 -5.66
C VAL A 137 23.55 13.82 -5.57
N ILE A 138 23.06 14.47 -6.63
CA ILE A 138 22.84 15.92 -6.64
C ILE A 138 21.76 16.30 -5.62
N SER A 139 20.66 15.55 -5.51
CA SER A 139 19.61 15.78 -4.50
C SER A 139 20.14 15.65 -3.08
N ILE A 140 20.93 14.60 -2.81
CA ILE A 140 21.58 14.39 -1.51
C ILE A 140 22.48 15.58 -1.16
N THR A 141 23.30 16.00 -2.11
CA THR A 141 24.23 17.12 -1.95
C THR A 141 23.46 18.42 -1.69
N GLY A 142 22.39 18.69 -2.44
CA GLY A 142 21.51 19.85 -2.25
C GLY A 142 20.87 19.89 -0.87
N ALA A 143 20.36 18.76 -0.36
CA ALA A 143 19.78 18.66 0.98
C ALA A 143 20.81 18.94 2.08
N PHE A 144 22.04 18.43 1.94
CA PHE A 144 23.12 18.73 2.87
C PHE A 144 23.58 20.18 2.81
N VAL A 145 23.64 20.80 1.63
CA VAL A 145 23.95 22.23 1.48
C VAL A 145 22.87 23.10 2.13
N VAL A 146 21.58 22.86 1.88
CA VAL A 146 20.47 23.59 2.53
C VAL A 146 20.53 23.46 4.05
N THR A 147 21.00 22.31 4.54
CA THR A 147 21.16 22.07 5.97
C THR A 147 22.37 22.85 6.51
N PHE A 148 23.57 22.58 6.00
CA PHE A 148 24.82 23.06 6.60
C PHE A 148 25.23 24.48 6.18
N TYR A 149 24.72 25.00 5.05
CA TYR A 149 25.06 26.33 4.57
C TYR A 149 24.17 27.40 5.20
N LYS A 150 24.68 28.07 6.23
CA LYS A 150 24.07 29.32 6.72
C LYS A 150 24.59 30.51 5.93
N GLY A 151 23.84 30.92 4.92
CA GLY A 151 23.98 32.25 4.33
C GLY A 151 23.53 33.36 5.29
N PRO A 152 23.80 34.64 4.98
CA PRO A 152 23.31 35.77 5.77
C PRO A 152 21.76 35.81 5.79
N ILE A 153 21.20 36.23 6.94
CA ILE A 153 19.75 36.29 7.16
C ILE A 153 19.17 37.44 6.34
N ILE A 154 18.32 37.12 5.35
CA ILE A 154 17.77 38.11 4.41
C ILE A 154 16.50 38.81 4.98
N LEU A 155 15.80 38.17 5.92
CA LEU A 155 14.62 38.75 6.58
C LEU A 155 14.69 38.50 8.10
N SER A 156 14.90 39.56 8.88
CA SER A 156 14.95 39.53 10.34
C SER A 156 13.68 40.14 10.91
N THR A 157 12.82 39.33 11.51
CA THR A 157 11.77 39.81 12.42
C THR A 157 12.16 39.37 13.83
N GLN A 158 12.29 40.37 14.71
CA GLN A 158 13.05 40.36 15.96
C GLN A 158 12.45 39.45 17.05
N SER A 159 13.32 38.94 17.94
CA SER A 159 13.26 39.31 19.37
C SER A 159 14.52 38.83 20.11
N LEU A 160 15.34 39.80 20.53
CA LEU A 160 16.39 39.63 21.54
C LEU A 160 15.72 39.43 22.91
N VAL A 161 15.73 38.21 23.42
CA VAL A 161 15.60 37.97 24.87
C VAL A 161 16.77 37.08 25.26
N VAL A 162 17.83 37.72 25.76
CA VAL A 162 18.97 37.04 26.38
C VAL A 162 18.58 36.76 27.82
N LEU A 163 18.46 35.48 28.19
CA LEU A 163 18.44 35.05 29.58
C LEU A 163 19.64 34.13 29.84
N PRO A 164 20.46 34.38 30.89
CA PRO A 164 21.62 33.57 31.19
C PRO A 164 21.25 32.35 32.05
N HIS A 165 22.02 31.27 31.89
CA HIS A 165 21.97 29.97 32.58
C HIS A 165 20.91 28.95 32.12
N GLN A 166 21.24 28.19 31.06
CA GLN A 166 21.11 26.72 31.12
C GLN A 166 22.36 26.03 30.55
N LEU A 167 22.97 25.25 31.43
CA LEU A 167 24.13 24.37 31.30
C LEU A 167 24.32 23.68 29.92
N LEU A 168 25.49 23.91 29.34
CA LEU A 168 26.39 22.91 28.70
C LEU A 168 25.93 22.09 27.46
N PHE A 169 24.85 22.44 26.77
CA PHE A 169 24.61 21.96 25.39
C PHE A 169 24.47 23.12 24.42
N SER A 170 25.50 23.33 23.59
CA SER A 170 25.48 24.39 22.58
C SER A 170 24.25 24.25 21.66
N PRO A 171 23.54 25.35 21.33
CA PRO A 171 22.44 25.34 20.37
C PRO A 171 22.83 24.75 18.99
N GLN A 172 24.13 24.77 18.64
CA GLN A 172 24.63 24.15 17.41
C GLN A 172 24.57 22.62 17.46
N LEU A 173 24.83 22.01 18.62
CA LEU A 173 24.90 20.55 18.80
C LEU A 173 23.51 19.92 18.72
N ASN A 174 22.50 20.59 19.29
CA ASN A 174 21.09 20.19 19.20
C ASN A 174 20.60 20.18 17.75
N TRP A 175 20.95 21.20 16.97
CA TRP A 175 20.52 21.29 15.58
C TRP A 175 21.18 20.22 14.68
N VAL A 176 22.47 19.91 14.89
CA VAL A 176 23.17 18.80 14.19
C VAL A 176 22.55 17.45 14.55
N LEU A 177 22.28 17.22 15.83
CA LEU A 177 21.61 16.00 16.29
C LEU A 177 20.22 15.86 15.67
N GLY A 178 19.46 16.96 15.57
CA GLY A 178 18.18 16.99 14.87
C GLY A 178 18.29 16.65 13.39
N GLY A 179 19.28 17.20 12.69
CA GLY A 179 19.55 16.86 11.28
C GLY A 179 19.92 15.38 11.08
N LEU A 180 20.74 14.81 11.96
CA LEU A 180 21.10 13.38 11.93
C LEU A 180 19.90 12.47 12.16
N LEU A 181 19.04 12.80 13.14
CA LEU A 181 17.79 12.07 13.41
C LEU A 181 16.83 12.14 12.21
N LEU A 182 16.71 13.30 11.55
CA LEU A 182 15.90 13.45 10.33
C LEU A 182 16.47 12.68 9.14
N ALA A 183 17.80 12.59 9.00
CA ALA A 183 18.42 11.74 7.99
C ALA A 183 18.15 10.25 8.28
N ALA A 184 18.20 9.84 9.54
CA ALA A 184 17.81 8.49 9.96
C ALA A 184 16.33 8.20 9.68
N GLU A 185 15.42 9.16 9.94
CA GLU A 185 14.01 9.08 9.56
C GLU A 185 13.86 8.87 8.05
N ALA A 186 14.57 9.63 7.21
CA ALA A 186 14.50 9.48 5.76
C ALA A 186 14.95 8.07 5.30
N PHE A 187 15.98 7.51 5.93
CA PHE A 187 16.41 6.13 5.67
C PHE A 187 15.35 5.10 6.10
N ILE A 188 14.79 5.25 7.30
CA ILE A 188 13.72 4.37 7.82
C ILE A 188 12.47 4.44 6.93
N ASN A 189 12.06 5.65 6.51
CA ASN A 189 10.93 5.85 5.59
C ASN A 189 11.16 5.16 4.24
N SER A 190 12.40 5.16 3.74
CA SER A 190 12.75 4.45 2.51
C SER A 190 12.55 2.94 2.64
N ALA A 191 13.02 2.34 3.74
CA ALA A 191 12.79 0.93 4.05
C ALA A 191 11.30 0.62 4.23
N TRP A 192 10.56 1.51 4.90
CA TRP A 192 9.10 1.42 5.05
C TRP A 192 8.41 1.35 3.69
N TYR A 193 8.74 2.24 2.74
CA TYR A 193 8.10 2.24 1.41
C TYR A 193 8.35 0.94 0.64
N ILE A 194 9.55 0.37 0.73
CA ILE A 194 9.87 -0.92 0.11
C ILE A 194 9.01 -2.03 0.71
N ILE A 195 8.94 -2.13 2.04
CA ILE A 195 8.14 -3.15 2.72
C ILE A 195 6.65 -2.94 2.42
N GLN A 196 6.17 -1.69 2.39
CA GLN A 196 4.80 -1.35 2.04
C GLN A 196 4.46 -1.82 0.61
N ALA A 197 5.37 -1.65 -0.35
CA ALA A 197 5.20 -2.14 -1.70
C ALA A 197 5.09 -3.68 -1.74
N ILE A 198 5.94 -4.38 -0.99
CA ILE A 198 5.89 -5.85 -0.87
C ILE A 198 4.55 -6.30 -0.27
N VAL A 199 4.12 -5.70 0.84
CA VAL A 199 2.81 -5.98 1.46
C VAL A 199 1.68 -5.77 0.47
N ALA A 200 1.68 -4.66 -0.27
CA ALA A 200 0.65 -4.35 -1.26
C ALA A 200 0.64 -5.36 -2.42
N ILE A 201 1.81 -5.85 -2.86
CA ILE A 201 1.91 -6.89 -3.89
C ILE A 201 1.41 -8.23 -3.34
N THR A 202 1.88 -8.67 -2.18
CA THR A 202 1.46 -9.93 -1.55
C THR A 202 -0.05 -9.94 -1.29
N PHE A 203 -0.60 -8.83 -0.81
CA PHE A 203 -2.03 -8.68 -0.59
C PHE A 203 -2.81 -8.78 -1.90
N ARG A 204 -2.40 -8.07 -2.96
CA ARG A 204 -3.02 -8.17 -4.28
C ARG A 204 -3.00 -9.59 -4.84
N ILE A 205 -1.86 -10.27 -4.75
CA ILE A 205 -1.72 -11.68 -5.19
C ILE A 205 -2.64 -12.59 -4.38
N SER A 206 -2.68 -12.42 -3.05
CA SER A 206 -3.55 -13.23 -2.17
C SER A 206 -5.03 -13.07 -2.52
N LEU A 207 -5.46 -11.84 -2.81
CA LEU A 207 -6.81 -11.55 -3.28
C LEU A 207 -7.10 -12.20 -4.64
N CYS A 208 -6.19 -12.08 -5.61
CA CYS A 208 -6.34 -12.72 -6.91
C CYS A 208 -6.44 -14.25 -6.78
N SER A 209 -5.58 -14.88 -5.96
CA SER A 209 -5.61 -16.32 -5.70
C SER A 209 -6.93 -16.76 -5.05
N TRP A 210 -7.47 -15.97 -4.12
CA TRP A 210 -8.77 -16.23 -3.51
C TRP A 210 -9.91 -16.14 -4.51
N CYS A 211 -9.91 -15.10 -5.35
CA CYS A 211 -10.88 -14.94 -6.43
C CYS A 211 -10.83 -16.11 -7.41
N LEU A 212 -9.62 -16.59 -7.77
CA LEU A 212 -9.44 -17.78 -8.62
C LEU A 212 -9.98 -19.05 -7.94
N TRP A 213 -9.83 -19.18 -6.63
CA TRP A 213 -10.32 -20.34 -5.90
C TRP A 213 -11.85 -20.35 -5.77
N LYS A 214 -12.47 -19.17 -5.62
CA LYS A 214 -13.93 -19.02 -5.51
C LYS A 214 -14.68 -19.03 -6.85
N ALA A 215 -14.11 -18.42 -7.89
CA ALA A 215 -14.77 -18.23 -9.19
C ALA A 215 -14.12 -19.04 -10.34
N GLY A 216 -13.09 -19.82 -10.03
CA GLY A 216 -12.38 -20.69 -10.98
C GLY A 216 -11.23 -20.01 -11.75
N PRO A 217 -10.41 -20.80 -12.48
CA PRO A 217 -9.18 -20.33 -13.13
C PRO A 217 -9.39 -19.22 -14.17
N LEU A 218 -10.60 -19.13 -14.74
CA LEU A 218 -10.92 -18.20 -15.81
C LEU A 218 -11.27 -16.79 -15.30
N TYR A 219 -11.59 -16.62 -14.02
CA TYR A 219 -12.10 -15.36 -13.46
C TYR A 219 -11.15 -14.16 -13.67
N VAL A 220 -9.84 -14.33 -13.47
CA VAL A 220 -8.87 -13.24 -13.66
C VAL A 220 -8.73 -12.85 -15.14
N SER A 221 -8.90 -13.82 -16.06
CA SER A 221 -8.88 -13.57 -17.50
C SER A 221 -10.08 -12.72 -17.95
N MET A 222 -11.21 -12.80 -17.23
CA MET A 222 -12.46 -12.07 -17.54
C MET A 222 -12.32 -10.55 -17.43
N PHE A 223 -11.47 -10.07 -16.51
CA PHE A 223 -11.29 -8.63 -16.28
C PHE A 223 -10.42 -7.96 -17.35
N LYS A 224 -9.57 -8.71 -18.05
CA LYS A 224 -8.62 -8.17 -19.03
C LYS A 224 -9.35 -7.59 -20.26
N PRO A 225 -10.28 -8.30 -20.93
CA PRO A 225 -11.04 -7.72 -22.02
C PRO A 225 -12.03 -6.63 -21.58
N LEU A 226 -12.63 -6.75 -20.40
CA LEU A 226 -13.52 -5.71 -19.85
C LEU A 226 -12.77 -4.41 -19.56
N ALA A 227 -11.53 -4.50 -19.07
CA ALA A 227 -10.65 -3.34 -18.90
C ALA A 227 -10.32 -2.65 -20.24
N ILE A 228 -10.14 -3.41 -21.33
CA ILE A 228 -9.92 -2.86 -22.68
C ILE A 228 -11.14 -2.05 -23.14
N ILE A 229 -12.35 -2.58 -22.93
CA ILE A 229 -13.60 -1.89 -23.29
C ILE A 229 -13.76 -0.61 -22.46
N PHE A 230 -13.54 -0.70 -21.14
CA PHE A 230 -13.65 0.46 -20.26
C PHE A 230 -12.61 1.53 -20.59
N ALA A 231 -11.37 1.13 -20.90
CA ALA A 231 -10.32 2.04 -21.34
C ALA A 231 -10.65 2.71 -22.68
N ALA A 232 -11.22 1.98 -23.64
CA ALA A 232 -11.67 2.54 -24.91
C ALA A 232 -12.78 3.57 -24.70
N VAL A 233 -13.81 3.26 -23.90
CA VAL A 233 -14.91 4.18 -23.58
C VAL A 233 -14.40 5.44 -22.86
N MET A 234 -13.55 5.28 -21.85
CA MET A 234 -12.96 6.41 -21.12
C MET A 234 -12.05 7.25 -22.03
N GLY A 235 -11.30 6.63 -22.94
CA GLY A 235 -10.49 7.31 -23.96
C GLY A 235 -11.35 8.15 -24.90
N ILE A 236 -12.49 7.64 -25.36
CA ILE A 236 -13.42 8.38 -26.23
C ILE A 236 -14.00 9.60 -25.48
N VAL A 237 -14.47 9.40 -24.24
CA VAL A 237 -15.14 10.44 -23.45
C VAL A 237 -14.17 11.56 -23.02
N PHE A 238 -12.95 11.21 -22.62
CA PHE A 238 -11.99 12.20 -22.06
C PHE A 238 -10.92 12.70 -23.03
N LEU A 239 -10.60 11.96 -24.10
CA LEU A 239 -9.53 12.29 -25.05
C LEU A 239 -10.08 12.77 -26.41
N GLY A 240 -11.35 12.51 -26.73
CA GLY A 240 -11.98 12.97 -27.98
C GLY A 240 -11.45 12.28 -29.24
N ASP A 241 -10.84 11.09 -29.09
CA ASP A 241 -10.25 10.35 -30.21
C ASP A 241 -11.30 9.95 -31.26
N VAL A 242 -10.96 10.13 -32.54
CA VAL A 242 -11.75 9.69 -33.68
C VAL A 242 -11.77 8.15 -33.75
N LEU A 243 -12.97 7.58 -33.61
CA LEU A 243 -13.22 6.14 -33.59
C LEU A 243 -12.74 5.45 -34.88
N CYS A 244 -11.70 4.64 -34.78
CA CYS A 244 -11.40 3.64 -35.81
C CYS A 244 -12.45 2.52 -35.74
N LEU A 245 -13.10 2.22 -36.88
CA LEU A 245 -14.09 1.15 -37.02
C LEU A 245 -13.61 -0.19 -36.41
N GLY A 246 -12.31 -0.46 -36.51
CA GLY A 246 -11.65 -1.65 -35.96
C GLY A 246 -11.70 -1.77 -34.42
N SER A 247 -11.74 -0.67 -33.66
CA SER A 247 -11.86 -0.71 -32.19
C SER A 247 -13.26 -1.14 -31.76
N VAL A 248 -14.29 -0.66 -32.45
CA VAL A 248 -15.70 -1.03 -32.20
C VAL A 248 -15.93 -2.50 -32.55
N ILE A 249 -15.46 -2.94 -33.73
CA ILE A 249 -15.54 -4.35 -34.15
C ILE A 249 -14.78 -5.25 -33.18
N GLY A 250 -13.57 -4.84 -32.77
CA GLY A 250 -12.77 -5.55 -31.78
C GLY A 250 -13.49 -5.69 -30.43
N ALA A 251 -14.15 -4.65 -29.94
CA ALA A 251 -14.94 -4.69 -28.71
C ALA A 251 -16.11 -5.69 -28.82
N ILE A 252 -16.85 -5.71 -29.93
CA ILE A 252 -17.97 -6.64 -30.15
C ILE A 252 -17.48 -8.10 -30.17
N ILE A 253 -16.38 -8.37 -30.86
CA ILE A 253 -15.78 -9.73 -30.91
C ILE A 253 -15.35 -10.17 -29.51
N ILE A 254 -14.72 -9.29 -28.75
CA ILE A 254 -14.28 -9.55 -27.38
C ILE A 254 -15.47 -9.88 -26.45
N VAL A 255 -16.54 -9.08 -26.50
CA VAL A 255 -17.76 -9.31 -25.69
C VAL A 255 -18.42 -10.64 -26.05
N THR A 256 -18.51 -10.94 -27.35
CA THR A 256 -19.14 -12.17 -27.85
C THR A 256 -18.36 -13.41 -27.44
N GLY A 257 -17.03 -13.40 -27.64
CA GLY A 257 -16.16 -14.50 -27.21
C GLY A 257 -16.18 -14.70 -25.70
N PHE A 258 -16.27 -13.61 -24.93
CA PHE A 258 -16.38 -13.67 -23.48
C PHE A 258 -17.70 -14.31 -23.00
N TYR A 259 -18.83 -13.91 -23.59
CA TYR A 259 -20.14 -14.48 -23.27
C TYR A 259 -20.22 -15.99 -23.58
N ALA A 260 -19.61 -16.43 -24.69
CA ALA A 260 -19.53 -17.84 -25.05
C ALA A 260 -18.77 -18.67 -24.00
N VAL A 261 -17.65 -18.16 -23.47
CA VAL A 261 -16.86 -18.83 -22.42
C VAL A 261 -17.64 -18.92 -21.10
N LEU A 262 -18.32 -17.84 -20.70
CA LEU A 262 -19.19 -17.84 -19.51
C LEU A 262 -20.34 -18.84 -19.63
N TRP A 263 -20.99 -18.89 -20.80
CA TRP A 263 -22.07 -19.83 -21.08
C TRP A 263 -21.59 -21.28 -20.99
N GLY A 264 -20.39 -21.58 -21.49
CA GLY A 264 -19.76 -22.90 -21.35
C GLY A 264 -19.55 -23.29 -19.87
N LYS A 265 -18.96 -22.40 -19.06
CA LYS A 265 -18.72 -22.64 -17.64
C LYS A 265 -20.00 -22.79 -16.81
N ALA A 266 -21.00 -21.95 -17.04
CA ALA A 266 -22.29 -22.02 -16.35
C ALA A 266 -23.04 -23.33 -16.65
N LYS A 267 -22.76 -23.97 -17.80
CA LYS A 267 -23.31 -25.28 -18.16
C LYS A 267 -22.57 -26.43 -17.46
N GLU A 268 -21.25 -26.32 -17.30
CA GLU A 268 -20.45 -27.31 -16.55
C GLU A 268 -20.83 -27.37 -15.06
N GLU A 269 -21.09 -26.23 -14.42
CA GLU A 269 -21.49 -26.19 -13.00
C GLU A 269 -22.88 -26.81 -12.77
N LYS A 270 -23.84 -26.54 -13.65
CA LYS A 270 -25.20 -27.13 -13.57
C LYS A 270 -25.19 -28.65 -13.74
N MET A 271 -24.36 -29.20 -14.63
CA MET A 271 -24.21 -30.64 -14.81
C MET A 271 -23.49 -31.33 -13.63
N GLY A 272 -22.60 -30.61 -12.94
CA GLY A 272 -21.93 -31.09 -11.73
C GLY A 272 -22.84 -31.18 -10.50
N GLU A 273 -23.80 -30.25 -10.35
CA GLU A 273 -24.78 -30.28 -9.26
C GLU A 273 -25.86 -31.37 -9.45
N GLU A 274 -26.37 -31.54 -10.68
CA GLU A 274 -27.38 -32.58 -10.98
C GLU A 274 -26.86 -34.00 -10.73
N SER A 275 -25.60 -34.28 -11.10
CA SER A 275 -24.96 -35.59 -10.86
C SER A 275 -24.64 -35.86 -9.38
N GLY A 276 -24.39 -34.82 -8.57
CA GLY A 276 -24.17 -34.94 -7.13
C GLY A 276 -25.46 -35.22 -6.35
N VAL A 277 -26.57 -34.61 -6.75
CA VAL A 277 -27.89 -34.81 -6.11
C VAL A 277 -28.47 -36.19 -6.43
N GLU A 278 -28.35 -36.68 -7.66
CA GLU A 278 -28.76 -38.06 -8.02
C GLU A 278 -28.01 -39.14 -7.22
N SER A 279 -26.74 -38.89 -6.88
CA SER A 279 -25.93 -39.83 -6.09
C SER A 279 -26.34 -39.91 -4.61
N LEU A 280 -26.84 -38.81 -4.03
CA LEU A 280 -27.33 -38.75 -2.65
C LEU A 280 -28.75 -39.34 -2.51
N GLU A 281 -29.63 -39.14 -3.50
CA GLU A 281 -30.94 -39.79 -3.53
C GLU A 281 -30.82 -41.31 -3.73
N SER A 282 -29.90 -41.76 -4.59
CA SER A 282 -29.62 -43.19 -4.81
C SER A 282 -29.05 -43.88 -3.56
N SER A 283 -28.29 -43.16 -2.74
CA SER A 283 -27.76 -43.70 -1.47
C SER A 283 -28.78 -43.70 -0.32
N SER A 284 -29.80 -42.84 -0.34
CA SER A 284 -30.84 -42.81 0.71
C SER A 284 -31.93 -43.86 0.48
N GLN A 285 -32.21 -44.24 -0.78
CA GLN A 285 -33.23 -45.23 -1.11
C GLN A 285 -32.79 -46.70 -0.92
N LYS A 286 -31.53 -46.95 -0.55
CA LYS A 286 -30.99 -48.31 -0.37
C LYS A 286 -30.60 -48.60 1.08
N VAL A 287 -31.58 -48.61 1.97
CA VAL A 287 -31.45 -49.23 3.30
C VAL A 287 -32.41 -50.42 3.40
N PRO A 288 -31.94 -51.67 3.25
CA PRO A 288 -32.80 -52.83 3.47
C PRO A 288 -33.00 -53.00 4.98
N LEU A 289 -34.23 -52.81 5.43
CA LEU A 289 -34.65 -53.11 6.79
C LEU A 289 -34.49 -54.62 7.03
N LEU A 290 -33.70 -54.97 8.06
CA LEU A 290 -33.62 -56.32 8.63
C LEU A 290 -34.97 -56.72 9.23
N GLN A 291 -35.89 -57.19 8.40
CA GLN A 291 -37.14 -57.82 8.84
C GLN A 291 -36.95 -59.34 8.92
N ASN A 292 -36.43 -59.75 10.08
CA ASN A 292 -36.77 -60.94 10.85
C ASN A 292 -37.66 -62.01 10.16
N ARG A 293 -37.08 -63.19 9.88
CA ARG A 293 -37.80 -64.47 9.78
C ARG A 293 -37.09 -65.52 10.64
N ILE A 294 -37.18 -65.34 11.95
CA ILE A 294 -37.25 -66.47 12.88
C ILE A 294 -38.67 -67.04 12.71
N GLU A 295 -38.85 -67.95 11.75
CA GLU A 295 -39.99 -68.87 11.70
C GLU A 295 -39.71 -69.94 10.65
N GLY A 296 -39.26 -71.10 11.14
CA GLY A 296 -38.92 -72.23 10.27
C GLY A 296 -38.38 -73.46 10.99
N THR A 297 -38.62 -73.63 12.30
CA THR A 297 -38.58 -74.96 12.92
C THR A 297 -39.96 -75.59 12.76
N ARG A 298 -40.20 -76.36 11.69
CA ARG A 298 -41.13 -77.50 11.71
C ARG A 298 -41.07 -78.38 10.45
N SER A 299 -41.03 -79.69 10.72
CA SER A 299 -41.39 -80.86 9.89
C SER A 299 -40.48 -81.21 8.70
N SER A 300 -39.56 -82.19 8.86
CA SER A 300 -39.73 -83.65 8.57
C SER A 300 -39.75 -83.94 7.07
N VAL A 301 -38.89 -84.77 6.49
CA VAL A 301 -38.59 -86.20 6.76
C VAL A 301 -37.16 -86.51 6.32
#